data_AF-A0A343W0A2-F1
#
_entry.id   AF-A0A343W0A2-F1
#
_cell.length_a   1.000
_cell.length_b   1.000
_cell.length_c   1.000
_cell.angle_alpha   90.00
_cell.angle_beta   90.00
_cell.angle_gamma   90.00
#
_symmetry.space_group_name_H-M   'P 1'
#
loop_
_entity.id
_entity.type
_entity.pdbx_description
1 polymer ?
#
loop_
_entity_poly.entity_id
_entity_poly.type
_entity_poly.pdbx_seq_one_letter_code
_entity_poly.pdbx_strand_id
1 'polypeptide(L)'
;LEADLNLHPSLLGYITLAQTLMLSLFSPIWGYLSDKYSRKWMLVFGTALWGLATILLANINDFGHIVFFRSINGMALGSIGPISQSILADAAKNESLGLSFGLVQLSSSIGRLIGGVVTTSVALKYFHGIRGWRLCFIVVGALSILLSIIVALFVEDAPR
;
A
#
# COMPACT_ATOMS: atom_id res chain seq x y z
N LEU A 1 -15.32 -6.96 -9.20
CA LEU A 1 -14.18 -7.30 -10.09
C LEU A 1 -14.46 -8.59 -10.87
N GLU A 2 -14.71 -9.71 -10.19
CA GLU A 2 -15.02 -11.02 -10.85
C GLU A 2 -16.27 -10.97 -11.73
N ALA A 3 -17.40 -10.49 -11.19
CA ALA A 3 -18.67 -10.44 -11.91
C ALA A 3 -18.72 -9.40 -13.06
N ASP A 4 -17.76 -8.47 -13.10
CA ASP A 4 -17.77 -7.33 -14.02
C ASP A 4 -16.84 -7.49 -15.23
N LEU A 5 -15.81 -8.33 -15.10
CA LEU A 5 -14.76 -8.51 -16.11
C LEU A 5 -14.75 -9.91 -16.72
N ASN A 6 -15.69 -10.80 -16.35
CA ASN A 6 -15.72 -12.20 -16.81
C ASN A 6 -14.36 -12.93 -16.60
N LEU A 7 -13.65 -12.57 -15.53
CA LEU A 7 -12.32 -13.12 -15.27
C LEU A 7 -12.44 -14.45 -14.54
N HIS A 8 -11.86 -15.50 -15.13
CA HIS A 8 -11.69 -16.79 -14.48
C HIS A 8 -10.90 -16.61 -13.17
N PRO A 9 -11.22 -17.30 -12.05
CA PRO A 9 -10.55 -17.11 -10.75
C PRO A 9 -9.01 -17.20 -10.78
N SER A 10 -8.48 -17.93 -11.76
CA SER A 10 -7.04 -18.03 -12.04
C SER A 10 -6.38 -16.69 -12.39
N LEU A 11 -7.09 -15.79 -13.09
CA LEU A 11 -6.58 -14.48 -13.53
C LEU A 11 -6.36 -13.52 -12.34
N LEU A 12 -7.20 -13.58 -11.31
CA LEU A 12 -6.97 -12.87 -10.05
C LEU A 12 -5.75 -13.40 -9.29
N GLY A 13 -5.54 -14.72 -9.35
CA GLY A 13 -4.34 -15.37 -8.86
C GLY A 13 -3.09 -14.78 -9.53
N TYR A 14 -3.06 -14.71 -10.86
CA TYR A 14 -1.93 -14.14 -11.59
C TYR A 14 -1.63 -12.68 -11.24
N ILE A 15 -2.66 -11.83 -11.09
CA ILE A 15 -2.48 -10.43 -10.67
C ILE A 15 -1.84 -10.34 -9.28
N THR A 16 -2.32 -11.16 -8.34
CA THR A 16 -1.83 -11.16 -6.96
C THR A 16 -0.41 -11.73 -6.88
N LEU A 17 -0.11 -12.74 -7.69
CA LEU A 17 1.24 -13.31 -7.81
C LEU A 17 2.22 -12.28 -8.38
N ALA A 18 1.86 -11.59 -9.47
CA ALA A 18 2.70 -10.56 -10.06
C ALA A 18 3.01 -9.43 -9.07
N GLN A 19 2.02 -9.00 -8.29
CA GLN A 19 2.21 -8.01 -7.23
C GLN A 19 3.15 -8.52 -6.13
N THR A 20 2.93 -9.73 -5.63
CA THR A 20 3.74 -10.32 -4.54
C THR A 20 5.18 -10.54 -4.98
N LEU A 21 5.39 -11.01 -6.22
CA LEU A 21 6.73 -11.17 -6.79
C LEU A 21 7.48 -9.85 -6.85
N MET A 22 6.83 -8.78 -7.33
CA MET A 22 7.45 -7.45 -7.37
C MET A 22 7.74 -6.93 -5.96
N LEU A 23 6.84 -7.15 -5.01
CA LEU A 23 7.09 -6.82 -3.61
C LEU A 23 8.33 -7.54 -3.08
N SER A 24 8.44 -8.85 -3.29
CA SER A 24 9.58 -9.64 -2.77
C SER A 24 10.90 -9.26 -3.43
N LEU A 25 10.90 -8.94 -4.73
CA LEU A 25 12.11 -8.52 -5.45
C LEU A 25 12.57 -7.12 -5.04
N PHE A 26 11.64 -6.18 -4.85
CA PHE A 26 11.98 -4.78 -4.56
C PHE A 26 12.12 -4.47 -3.07
N SER A 27 11.57 -5.28 -2.18
CA SER A 27 11.72 -5.08 -0.73
C SER A 27 13.19 -4.97 -0.26
N PRO A 28 14.13 -5.85 -0.65
CA PRO A 28 15.53 -5.71 -0.24
C PRO A 28 16.21 -4.48 -0.85
N ILE A 29 15.85 -4.14 -2.10
CA ILE A 29 16.37 -2.95 -2.79
C ILE A 29 15.97 -1.69 -2.02
N TRP A 30 14.69 -1.59 -1.64
CA TRP A 30 14.18 -0.48 -0.84
C TRP A 30 14.79 -0.43 0.56
N GLY A 31 15.04 -1.58 1.19
CA GLY A 31 15.75 -1.64 2.47
C GLY A 31 17.14 -1.02 2.37
N TYR A 32 17.94 -1.48 1.41
CA TYR A 32 19.28 -0.92 1.16
C TYR A 32 19.23 0.59 0.82
N LEU A 33 18.26 0.99 0.01
CA LEU A 33 18.05 2.39 -0.34
C LEU A 33 17.69 3.23 0.91
N SER A 34 16.87 2.69 1.82
CA SER A 34 16.44 3.38 3.04
C SER A 34 17.56 3.61 4.05
N ASP A 35 18.57 2.72 4.05
CA ASP A 35 19.74 2.90 4.89
C ASP A 35 20.66 4.01 4.34
N LYS A 36 20.68 4.20 3.02
CA LYS A 36 21.55 5.19 2.36
C LYS A 36 20.93 6.59 2.32
N TYR A 37 19.65 6.70 2.02
CA TYR A 37 18.93 7.97 1.83
C TYR A 37 18.09 8.36 3.05
N SER A 38 17.45 9.53 3.01
CA SER A 38 16.52 9.95 4.08
C SER A 38 15.29 9.05 4.09
N ARG A 39 15.11 8.30 5.19
CA ARG A 39 14.02 7.34 5.39
C ARG A 39 12.64 8.00 5.23
N LYS A 40 12.50 9.24 5.70
CA LYS A 40 11.30 10.07 5.52
C LYS A 40 10.89 10.18 4.06
N TRP A 41 11.78 10.72 3.22
CA TRP A 41 11.47 10.95 1.80
C TRP A 41 11.20 9.65 1.06
N MET A 42 11.88 8.56 1.40
CA MET A 42 11.59 7.26 0.82
C MET A 42 10.20 6.74 1.18
N LEU A 43 9.75 6.95 2.42
CA LEU A 43 8.40 6.59 2.84
C LEU A 43 7.36 7.44 2.09
N VAL A 44 7.61 8.74 1.96
CA VAL A 44 6.76 9.67 1.20
C VAL A 44 6.63 9.21 -0.26
N PHE A 45 7.76 8.95 -0.95
CA PHE A 45 7.74 8.48 -2.34
C PHE A 45 7.03 7.13 -2.50
N GLY A 46 7.32 6.17 -1.62
CA GLY A 46 6.70 4.84 -1.66
C GLY A 46 5.20 4.89 -1.47
N THR A 47 4.73 5.62 -0.45
CA THR A 47 3.30 5.78 -0.15
C THR A 47 2.56 6.60 -1.21
N ALA A 48 3.18 7.65 -1.76
CA ALA A 48 2.61 8.44 -2.86
C ALA A 48 2.48 7.60 -4.14
N LEU A 49 3.53 6.85 -4.50
CA LEU A 49 3.52 5.97 -5.67
C LEU A 49 2.44 4.88 -5.53
N TRP A 50 2.31 4.31 -4.32
CA TRP A 50 1.27 3.35 -4.00
C TRP A 50 -0.14 3.94 -4.16
N GLY A 51 -0.37 5.13 -3.59
CA GLY A 51 -1.66 5.82 -3.68
C GLY A 51 -2.03 6.16 -5.13
N LEU A 52 -1.07 6.70 -5.90
CA LEU A 52 -1.27 7.07 -7.30
C LEU A 52 -1.57 5.83 -8.17
N ALA A 53 -0.81 4.76 -8.02
CA ALA A 53 -1.06 3.50 -8.73
C ALA A 53 -2.44 2.92 -8.40
N THR A 54 -2.89 3.06 -7.16
CA THR A 54 -4.21 2.59 -6.70
C THR A 54 -5.35 3.39 -7.32
N ILE A 55 -5.22 4.72 -7.42
CA ILE A 55 -6.20 5.58 -8.11
C ILE A 55 -6.24 5.29 -9.61
N LEU A 56 -5.09 5.08 -10.24
CA LEU A 56 -5.00 4.73 -11.66
C LEU A 56 -5.67 3.37 -11.91
N LEU A 57 -5.44 2.38 -11.04
CA LEU A 57 -6.08 1.06 -11.13
C LEU A 57 -7.61 1.13 -11.09
N ALA A 58 -8.18 2.11 -10.39
CA ALA A 58 -9.63 2.30 -10.34
C ALA A 58 -10.23 2.64 -11.73
N ASN A 59 -9.47 3.27 -12.61
CA ASN A 59 -9.95 3.73 -13.92
C ASN A 59 -9.73 2.73 -15.06
N ILE A 60 -8.97 1.67 -14.82
CA ILE A 60 -8.56 0.71 -15.84
C ILE A 60 -9.56 -0.45 -15.92
N ASN A 61 -9.92 -0.81 -17.16
CA ASN A 61 -10.78 -1.97 -17.46
C ASN A 61 -10.04 -3.08 -18.23
N ASP A 62 -8.80 -2.84 -18.65
CA ASP A 62 -8.02 -3.79 -19.45
C ASP A 62 -7.10 -4.64 -18.57
N PHE A 63 -7.09 -5.97 -18.79
CA PHE A 63 -6.35 -6.91 -17.95
C PHE A 63 -4.83 -6.68 -17.98
N GLY A 64 -4.27 -6.38 -19.16
CA GLY A 64 -2.83 -6.16 -19.29
C GLY A 64 -2.37 -4.93 -18.49
N HIS A 65 -3.16 -3.86 -18.56
CA HIS A 65 -2.91 -2.64 -17.79
C HIS A 65 -3.09 -2.88 -16.28
N ILE A 66 -4.09 -3.65 -15.86
CA ILE A 66 -4.29 -4.01 -14.44
C ILE A 66 -3.04 -4.71 -13.87
N VAL A 67 -2.47 -5.67 -14.60
CA VAL A 67 -1.27 -6.39 -14.18
C VAL A 67 -0.08 -5.42 -14.05
N PHE A 68 0.14 -4.57 -15.04
CA PHE A 68 1.23 -3.58 -15.03
C PHE A 68 1.14 -2.63 -13.83
N PHE A 69 -0.03 -2.04 -13.59
CA PHE A 69 -0.23 -1.15 -12.44
C PHE A 69 -0.15 -1.88 -11.11
N ARG A 70 -0.54 -3.16 -11.05
CA ARG A 70 -0.36 -4.01 -9.85
C ARG A 70 1.09 -4.36 -9.58
N SER A 71 1.90 -4.56 -10.61
CA SER A 71 3.35 -4.71 -10.46
C SER A 71 3.98 -3.45 -9.85
N ILE A 72 3.62 -2.25 -10.34
CA ILE A 72 4.05 -0.97 -9.75
C ILE A 72 3.57 -0.87 -8.29
N ASN A 73 2.34 -1.28 -8.02
CA ASN A 73 1.77 -1.29 -6.67
C ASN A 73 2.59 -2.21 -5.73
N GLY A 74 3.03 -3.36 -6.22
CA GLY A 74 3.92 -4.28 -5.48
C GLY A 74 5.31 -3.67 -5.20
N MET A 75 5.90 -2.99 -6.18
CA MET A 75 7.16 -2.27 -6.01
C MET A 75 7.06 -1.18 -4.93
N ALA A 76 5.95 -0.44 -4.91
CA ALA A 76 5.70 0.61 -3.93
C ALA A 76 5.44 0.02 -2.53
N LEU A 77 4.64 -1.05 -2.43
CA LEU A 77 4.33 -1.71 -1.15
C LEU A 77 5.59 -2.31 -0.51
N GLY A 78 6.53 -2.81 -1.32
CA GLY A 78 7.83 -3.32 -0.86
C GLY A 78 8.72 -2.28 -0.15
N SER A 79 8.47 -0.98 -0.36
CA SER A 79 9.20 0.10 0.34
C SER A 79 8.74 0.29 1.78
N ILE A 80 7.45 0.11 2.05
CA ILE A 80 6.82 0.50 3.33
C ILE A 80 7.33 -0.38 4.47
N GLY A 81 7.47 -1.69 4.22
CA GLY A 81 7.94 -2.67 5.21
C GLY A 81 9.29 -2.31 5.83
N PRO A 82 10.40 -2.32 5.06
CA PRO A 82 11.74 -2.09 5.62
C PRO A 82 11.90 -0.70 6.23
N ILE A 83 11.33 0.34 5.61
CA ILE A 83 11.43 1.71 6.12
C ILE A 83 10.68 1.84 7.46
N SER A 84 9.48 1.28 7.56
CA SER A 84 8.70 1.29 8.80
C SER A 84 9.40 0.53 9.92
N GLN A 85 10.03 -0.61 9.62
CA GLN A 85 10.78 -1.37 10.63
C GLN A 85 12.03 -0.60 11.10
N SER A 86 12.72 0.06 10.17
CA SER A 86 13.92 0.86 10.47
C SER A 86 13.60 2.09 11.33
N ILE A 87 12.50 2.82 11.03
CA ILE A 87 12.03 3.95 11.86
C ILE A 87 11.60 3.47 13.25
N LEU A 88 10.88 2.34 13.32
CA LEU A 88 10.42 1.78 14.58
C LEU A 88 11.58 1.33 15.47
N ALA A 89 12.62 0.73 14.88
CA ALA A 89 13.82 0.32 15.60
C ALA A 89 14.55 1.50 16.25
N ASP A 90 14.61 2.64 15.57
CA ASP A 90 15.20 3.87 16.12
C ASP A 90 14.31 4.52 17.19
N ALA A 91 12.99 4.57 16.97
CA ALA A 91 12.05 5.13 17.95
C ALA A 91 12.00 4.30 19.24
N ALA A 92 12.07 2.98 19.11
CA ALA A 92 12.01 2.04 20.22
C ALA A 92 13.35 1.88 20.97
N LYS A 93 14.40 2.66 20.68
CA LYS A 93 15.66 2.62 21.46
C LYS A 93 15.47 2.81 22.97
N ASN A 94 14.38 3.48 23.38
CA ASN A 94 14.03 3.73 24.78
C ASN A 94 12.87 2.85 25.31
N GLU A 95 12.25 1.99 24.46
CA GLU A 95 11.13 1.11 24.82
C GLU A 95 11.43 -0.35 24.46
N SER A 96 10.56 -1.29 24.84
CA SER A 96 10.74 -2.67 24.36
C SER A 96 10.36 -2.76 22.87
N LEU A 97 11.35 -3.05 22.02
CA LEU A 97 11.17 -3.28 20.59
C LEU A 97 9.99 -4.22 20.30
N GLY A 98 9.83 -5.27 21.10
CA GLY A 98 8.72 -6.23 20.97
C GLY A 98 7.33 -5.60 21.11
N LEU A 99 7.12 -4.69 22.07
CA LEU A 99 5.83 -3.99 22.21
C LEU A 99 5.57 -3.05 21.04
N SER A 100 6.60 -2.31 20.62
CA SER A 100 6.53 -1.42 19.45
C SER A 100 6.13 -2.18 18.17
N PHE A 101 6.80 -3.30 17.88
CA PHE A 101 6.42 -4.16 16.74
C PHE A 101 5.01 -4.74 16.91
N GLY A 102 4.64 -5.14 18.12
CA GLY A 102 3.30 -5.64 18.44
C GLY A 102 2.20 -4.62 18.15
N LEU A 103 2.38 -3.37 18.56
CA LEU A 103 1.43 -2.27 18.32
C LEU A 103 1.28 -1.94 16.83
N VAL A 104 2.38 -1.92 16.08
CA VAL A 104 2.34 -1.71 14.62
C VAL A 104 1.62 -2.86 13.92
N GLN A 105 1.85 -4.11 14.33
CA GLN A 105 1.15 -5.26 13.77
C GLN A 105 -0.34 -5.29 14.13
N LEU A 106 -0.70 -4.89 15.35
CA LEU A 106 -2.08 -4.74 15.77
C LEU A 106 -2.79 -3.68 14.91
N SER A 107 -2.17 -2.51 14.77
CA SER A 107 -2.69 -1.42 13.93
C SER A 107 -2.87 -1.84 12.47
N SER A 108 -1.88 -2.55 11.91
CA SER A 108 -1.94 -3.10 10.55
C SER A 108 -3.04 -4.14 10.39
N SER A 109 -3.28 -4.96 11.40
CA SER A 109 -4.33 -5.98 11.39
C SER A 109 -5.73 -5.38 11.49
N ILE A 110 -5.90 -4.39 12.36
CA ILE A 110 -7.14 -3.61 12.47
C ILE A 110 -7.44 -2.89 11.14
N GLY A 111 -6.43 -2.25 10.54
CA GLY A 111 -6.56 -1.60 9.23
C GLY A 111 -6.99 -2.56 8.13
N ARG A 112 -6.41 -3.77 8.08
CA ARG A 112 -6.82 -4.82 7.13
C ARG A 112 -8.24 -5.30 7.36
N LEU A 113 -8.67 -5.46 8.62
CA LEU A 113 -10.03 -5.87 8.95
C LEU A 113 -11.04 -4.80 8.54
N ILE A 114 -10.84 -3.55 8.96
CA ILE A 114 -11.72 -2.43 8.61
C ILE A 114 -11.77 -2.26 7.09
N GLY A 115 -10.60 -2.25 6.44
CA GLY A 115 -10.50 -2.13 4.98
C GLY A 115 -11.23 -3.25 4.25
N GLY A 116 -11.08 -4.49 4.71
CA GLY A 116 -11.77 -5.65 4.15
C GLY A 116 -13.29 -5.56 4.30
N VAL A 117 -13.79 -5.24 5.50
CA VAL A 117 -15.22 -5.12 5.79
C VAL A 117 -15.84 -3.96 5.00
N VAL A 118 -15.21 -2.79 5.01
CA VAL A 118 -15.69 -1.61 4.27
C VAL A 118 -15.69 -1.88 2.77
N THR A 119 -14.58 -2.41 2.23
CA THR A 119 -14.48 -2.71 0.80
C THR A 119 -15.50 -3.76 0.38
N THR A 120 -15.70 -4.83 1.16
CA THR A 120 -16.68 -5.88 0.83
C THR A 120 -18.12 -5.37 0.89
N SER A 121 -18.45 -4.54 1.89
CA SER A 121 -19.78 -3.98 2.08
C SER A 121 -20.16 -2.93 1.04
N VAL A 122 -19.16 -2.17 0.54
CA VAL A 122 -19.35 -1.10 -0.44
C VAL A 122 -19.15 -1.61 -1.88
N ALA A 123 -18.34 -2.65 -2.09
CA ALA A 123 -18.00 -3.16 -3.44
C ALA A 123 -19.22 -3.61 -4.25
N LEU A 124 -20.25 -4.15 -3.59
CA LEU A 124 -21.48 -4.63 -4.22
C LEU A 124 -22.54 -3.54 -4.42
N LYS A 125 -22.34 -2.35 -3.83
CA LYS A 125 -23.31 -1.23 -3.95
C LYS A 125 -22.95 -0.35 -5.15
N TYR A 126 -23.99 0.04 -5.88
CA TYR A 126 -23.90 1.07 -6.91
C TYR A 126 -24.17 2.43 -6.27
N PHE A 127 -23.20 3.33 -6.33
CA PHE A 127 -23.37 4.73 -5.93
C PHE A 127 -23.30 5.59 -7.19
N HIS A 128 -24.40 6.30 -7.52
CA HIS A 128 -24.48 7.27 -8.62
C HIS A 128 -23.91 6.77 -9.97
N GLY A 129 -24.18 5.52 -10.36
CA GLY A 129 -23.70 4.95 -11.64
C GLY A 129 -22.24 4.48 -11.65
N ILE A 130 -21.50 4.62 -10.54
CA ILE A 130 -20.14 4.12 -10.36
C ILE A 130 -20.19 2.86 -9.48
N ARG A 131 -19.50 1.80 -9.93
CA ARG A 131 -19.35 0.55 -9.16
C ARG A 131 -18.56 0.83 -7.88
N GLY A 132 -19.09 0.44 -6.73
CA GLY A 132 -18.53 0.75 -5.41
C GLY A 132 -17.07 0.31 -5.22
N TRP A 133 -16.62 -0.75 -5.89
CA TRP A 133 -15.22 -1.18 -5.85
C TRP A 133 -14.25 -0.14 -6.42
N ARG A 134 -14.66 0.65 -7.44
CA ARG A 134 -13.82 1.73 -8.01
C ARG A 134 -13.68 2.88 -7.01
N LEU A 135 -14.78 3.23 -6.34
CA LEU A 135 -14.80 4.22 -5.26
C LEU A 135 -13.88 3.80 -4.11
N CYS A 136 -13.90 2.53 -3.71
CA CYS A 136 -12.98 2.03 -2.68
C CYS A 136 -11.51 2.23 -3.08
N PHE A 137 -11.11 1.90 -4.31
CA PHE A 137 -9.73 2.13 -4.77
C PHE A 137 -9.35 3.62 -4.79
N ILE A 138 -10.25 4.49 -5.23
CA ILE A 138 -10.01 5.94 -5.25
C ILE A 138 -9.85 6.48 -3.82
N VAL A 139 -10.75 6.11 -2.90
CA VAL A 139 -10.71 6.56 -1.50
C VAL A 139 -9.44 6.07 -0.80
N VAL A 140 -9.09 4.79 -0.98
CA VAL A 140 -7.88 4.22 -0.40
C VAL A 140 -6.63 4.90 -0.96
N GLY A 141 -6.57 5.11 -2.27
CA GLY A 141 -5.44 5.81 -2.89
C GLY A 141 -5.33 7.26 -2.43
N ALA A 142 -6.45 7.97 -2.31
CA ALA A 142 -6.49 9.35 -1.81
C ALA A 142 -6.04 9.45 -0.34
N LEU A 143 -6.50 8.53 0.52
CA LEU A 143 -6.07 8.45 1.91
C LEU A 143 -4.56 8.21 2.04
N SER A 144 -3.98 7.38 1.16
CA SER A 144 -2.54 7.15 1.16
C SER A 144 -1.72 8.34 0.66
N ILE A 145 -2.21 9.09 -0.34
CA ILE A 145 -1.56 10.34 -0.75
C ILE A 145 -1.64 11.37 0.39
N LEU A 146 -2.80 11.47 1.06
CA LEU A 146 -2.97 12.35 2.20
C LEU A 146 -2.01 11.97 3.33
N LEU A 147 -1.88 10.68 3.64
CA LEU A 147 -0.92 10.18 4.62
C LEU A 147 0.53 10.51 4.22
N SER A 148 0.88 10.35 2.94
CA SER A 148 2.19 10.71 2.39
C SER A 148 2.50 12.20 2.61
N ILE A 149 1.52 13.08 2.36
CA ILE A 149 1.65 14.52 2.60
C ILE A 149 1.81 14.82 4.10
N ILE A 150 1.04 14.17 4.97
CA ILE A 150 1.18 14.31 6.43
C ILE A 150 2.59 13.91 6.86
N VAL A 151 3.10 12.77 6.39
CA VAL A 151 4.46 12.33 6.70
C VAL A 151 5.49 13.33 6.19
N ALA A 152 5.31 13.87 4.98
CA ALA A 152 6.21 14.87 4.42
C ALA A 152 6.27 16.16 5.26
N LEU A 153 5.14 16.59 5.84
CA LEU A 153 5.04 17.84 6.60
C LEU A 153 5.40 17.68 8.08
N PHE A 154 4.97 16.60 8.74
CA PHE A 154 5.05 16.46 10.21
C PHE A 154 6.19 15.58 10.71
N VAL A 155 6.68 14.63 9.92
CA VAL A 155 7.81 13.80 10.35
C VAL A 155 9.08 14.60 10.10
N GLU A 156 9.75 15.03 11.16
CA GLU A 156 11.11 15.58 11.04
C GLU A 156 12.11 14.44 10.83
N ASP A 157 13.08 14.65 9.95
CA ASP A 157 14.18 13.69 9.79
C ASP A 157 14.91 13.60 11.13
N ALA A 158 14.84 12.43 11.78
CA ALA A 158 15.61 12.20 13.00
C ALA A 158 17.11 12.44 12.67
N PRO A 159 17.82 13.30 13.42
CA PRO A 159 19.24 13.51 13.20
C PRO A 159 19.95 12.16 13.37
N ARG A 160 20.75 11.80 12.36
CA ARG A 160 21.52 10.55 12.34
C ARG A 160 22.53 10.50 13.47
#